data_AF-A0AA38G3W2-F1
#
_entry.id   AF-A0AA38G3W2-F1
#
_cell.length_a   1.000
_cell.length_b   1.000
_cell.length_c   1.000
_cell.angle_alpha   90.00
_cell.angle_beta   90.00
_cell.angle_gamma   90.00
#
_symmetry.space_group_name_H-M   'P 1'
#
loop_
_entity.id
_entity.type
_entity.pdbx_description
1 polymer ?
#
loop_
_entity_poly.entity_id
_entity_poly.type
_entity_poly.pdbx_seq_one_letter_code
_entity_poly.pdbx_strand_id
1 'polypeptide(L)'
;DREILRVLVECCLQEKAFNKYYSLLAAKLCHHDKNHKFSLQYCIWDHFKQLESMELRRLANLARFIADLIGSFSLSISVLKAVDFTDCAVLTSKVVMHFRILFENLFTEYSDGVIWNIFTRIANYPELENLRNGLDLFMQQHVNKNALTGEQLGPPESASLILSKCKVAKKALANVSGVLL
;
A
#
# COMPACT_ATOMS: atom_id res chain seq x y z
N ASP A 1 -3.59 20.36 -15.57
CA ASP A 1 -4.29 19.69 -14.45
C ASP A 1 -3.53 18.64 -13.64
N ARG A 2 -2.22 18.41 -13.86
CA ARG A 2 -1.43 17.50 -13.00
C ARG A 2 -1.29 17.98 -11.54
N GLU A 3 -1.38 19.30 -11.35
CA GLU A 3 -1.20 19.94 -10.04
C GLU A 3 -2.35 19.68 -9.08
N ILE A 4 -3.57 19.39 -9.56
CA ILE A 4 -4.73 19.13 -8.69
C ILE A 4 -4.44 17.94 -7.76
N LEU A 5 -3.91 16.85 -8.32
CA LEU A 5 -3.62 15.63 -7.56
C LEU A 5 -2.41 15.83 -6.65
N ARG A 6 -1.42 16.61 -7.08
CA ARG A 6 -0.24 16.94 -6.27
C ARG A 6 -0.62 17.77 -5.05
N VAL A 7 -1.41 18.81 -5.23
CA VAL A 7 -1.92 19.65 -4.13
C VAL A 7 -2.79 18.84 -3.18
N LEU A 8 -3.68 17.98 -3.72
CA LEU A 8 -4.51 17.10 -2.90
C LEU A 8 -3.67 16.19 -1.99
N VAL A 9 -2.66 15.51 -2.57
CA VAL A 9 -1.77 14.65 -1.80
C VAL A 9 -1.01 15.47 -0.76
N GLU A 10 -0.45 16.62 -1.13
CA GLU A 10 0.29 17.47 -0.19
C GLU A 10 -0.57 17.92 0.99
N CYS A 11 -1.82 18.35 0.74
CA CYS A 11 -2.78 18.66 1.81
C CYS A 11 -3.03 17.45 2.72
N CYS A 12 -3.23 16.26 2.16
CA CYS A 12 -3.40 15.03 2.94
C CYS A 12 -2.18 14.73 3.84
N LEU A 13 -0.96 15.03 3.37
CA LEU A 13 0.26 14.78 4.14
C LEU A 13 0.45 15.77 5.29
N GLN A 14 -0.04 17.00 5.13
CA GLN A 14 0.06 18.06 6.15
C GLN A 14 -0.92 17.88 7.32
N GLU A 15 -1.96 17.06 7.17
CA GLU A 15 -2.94 16.81 8.23
C GLU A 15 -2.30 16.24 9.51
N LYS A 16 -2.85 16.64 10.68
CA LYS A 16 -2.41 16.13 11.99
C LYS A 16 -2.57 14.62 12.11
N ALA A 17 -3.67 14.10 11.55
CA ALA A 17 -3.98 12.69 11.45
C ALA A 17 -4.59 12.41 10.09
N PHE A 18 -4.42 11.19 9.58
CA PHE A 18 -4.93 10.82 8.27
C PHE A 18 -6.45 11.03 8.18
N ASN A 19 -6.88 11.79 7.17
CA ASN A 19 -8.29 12.05 6.89
C ASN A 19 -8.72 11.32 5.61
N LYS A 20 -9.63 10.34 5.76
CA LYS A 20 -10.13 9.49 4.66
C LYS A 20 -10.82 10.29 3.54
N TYR A 21 -11.28 11.52 3.83
CA TYR A 21 -11.83 12.42 2.81
C TYR A 21 -10.91 12.58 1.59
N TYR A 22 -9.60 12.70 1.80
CA TYR A 22 -8.64 12.89 0.70
C TYR A 22 -8.60 11.67 -0.24
N SER A 23 -8.66 10.45 0.30
CA SER A 23 -8.72 9.23 -0.51
C SER A 23 -10.00 9.16 -1.35
N LEU A 24 -11.15 9.51 -0.76
CA LEU A 24 -12.44 9.55 -1.47
C LEU A 24 -12.43 10.61 -2.59
N LEU A 25 -11.86 11.78 -2.33
CA LEU A 25 -11.74 12.83 -3.33
C LEU A 25 -10.79 12.43 -4.46
N ALA A 26 -9.63 11.86 -4.15
CA ALA A 26 -8.69 11.35 -5.14
C ALA A 26 -9.33 10.25 -6.01
N ALA A 27 -10.08 9.33 -5.41
CA ALA A 27 -10.82 8.29 -6.11
C ALA A 27 -11.85 8.87 -7.10
N LYS A 28 -12.62 9.89 -6.68
CA LYS A 28 -13.58 10.59 -7.55
C LYS A 28 -12.89 11.30 -8.71
N LEU A 29 -11.79 12.00 -8.45
CA LEU A 29 -11.01 12.68 -9.50
C LEU A 29 -10.42 11.69 -10.51
N CYS A 30 -9.93 10.54 -10.06
CA CYS A 30 -9.41 9.48 -10.93
C CYS A 30 -10.49 8.79 -11.76
N HIS A 31 -11.73 8.71 -11.25
CA HIS A 31 -12.87 8.21 -12.03
C HIS A 31 -13.32 9.22 -13.09
N HIS A 32 -13.24 10.51 -12.80
CA HIS A 32 -13.63 11.57 -13.72
C HIS A 32 -12.68 11.70 -14.91
N ASP A 33 -11.36 11.64 -14.69
CA ASP A 33 -10.35 11.72 -15.75
C ASP A 33 -9.24 10.68 -15.55
N LYS A 34 -8.98 9.86 -16.57
CA LYS A 34 -7.90 8.87 -16.57
C LYS A 34 -6.52 9.52 -16.41
N ASN A 35 -6.33 10.76 -16.85
CA ASN A 35 -5.07 11.50 -16.66
C ASN A 35 -4.78 11.79 -15.18
N HIS A 36 -5.81 11.93 -14.35
CA HIS A 36 -5.64 12.08 -12.91
C HIS A 36 -5.06 10.81 -12.28
N LYS A 37 -5.44 9.62 -12.76
CA LYS A 37 -4.88 8.35 -12.28
C LYS A 37 -3.38 8.27 -12.55
N PHE A 38 -2.94 8.64 -13.75
CA PHE A 38 -1.50 8.71 -14.06
C PHE A 38 -0.78 9.76 -13.21
N SER A 39 -1.37 10.96 -13.08
CA SER A 39 -0.81 12.04 -12.28
C SER A 39 -0.63 11.64 -10.81
N LEU A 40 -1.63 10.95 -10.24
CA LEU A 40 -1.59 10.43 -8.88
C LEU A 40 -0.52 9.35 -8.71
N GLN A 41 -0.40 8.42 -9.67
CA GLN A 41 0.63 7.39 -9.66
C GLN A 41 2.04 8.00 -9.67
N TYR A 42 2.31 8.95 -10.57
CA TYR A 42 3.61 9.64 -10.61
C TYR A 42 3.86 10.45 -9.33
N CYS A 43 2.83 11.13 -8.80
CA CYS A 43 2.94 11.85 -7.54
C CYS A 43 3.33 10.92 -6.38
N ILE A 44 2.71 9.74 -6.27
CA ILE A 44 3.07 8.74 -5.26
C ILE A 44 4.51 8.25 -5.44
N TRP A 45 4.93 7.98 -6.68
CA TRP A 45 6.31 7.57 -6.97
C TRP A 45 7.35 8.63 -6.61
N ASP A 46 7.03 9.91 -6.82
CA ASP A 46 7.92 11.00 -6.40
C ASP A 46 8.03 11.06 -4.87
N HIS A 47 6.95 10.79 -4.14
CA HIS A 47 6.99 10.71 -2.67
C HIS A 47 7.76 9.48 -2.16
N PHE A 48 7.72 8.34 -2.86
CA PHE A 48 8.51 7.16 -2.49
C PHE A 48 10.00 7.46 -2.45
N LYS A 49 10.51 8.27 -3.38
CA LYS A 49 11.92 8.71 -3.42
C LYS A 49 12.32 9.57 -2.22
N GLN A 50 11.35 10.14 -1.50
CA GLN A 50 11.57 11.09 -0.40
C GLN A 50 11.25 10.51 0.98
N LEU A 51 10.85 9.23 1.07
CA LEU A 51 10.41 8.61 2.33
C LEU A 51 11.45 8.72 3.45
N GLU A 52 12.74 8.59 3.13
CA GLU A 52 13.82 8.64 4.12
C GLU A 52 13.95 10.03 4.78
N SER A 53 13.81 11.09 4.00
CA SER A 53 13.84 12.46 4.52
C SER A 53 12.48 12.94 5.07
N MET A 54 11.42 12.15 4.91
CA MET A 54 10.06 12.55 5.28
C MET A 54 9.84 12.49 6.80
N GLU A 55 9.03 13.42 7.31
CA GLU A 55 8.53 13.38 8.69
C GLU A 55 7.60 12.17 8.91
N LEU A 56 7.65 11.57 10.11
CA LEU A 56 6.88 10.36 10.42
C LEU A 56 5.37 10.52 10.22
N ARG A 57 4.82 11.70 10.56
CA ARG A 57 3.38 12.00 10.37
C ARG A 57 3.00 11.94 8.89
N ARG A 58 3.74 12.66 8.04
CA ARG A 58 3.53 12.70 6.59
C ARG A 58 3.65 11.30 5.99
N LEU A 59 4.68 10.57 6.41
CA LEU A 59 4.95 9.20 5.98
C LEU A 59 3.79 8.25 6.34
N ALA A 60 3.26 8.36 7.57
CA ALA A 60 2.11 7.57 8.01
C ALA A 60 0.83 7.95 7.25
N ASN A 61 0.56 9.25 7.06
CA ASN A 61 -0.60 9.72 6.30
C ASN A 61 -0.56 9.22 4.85
N LEU A 62 0.60 9.29 4.20
CA LEU A 62 0.79 8.76 2.84
C LEU A 62 0.51 7.25 2.79
N ALA A 63 1.01 6.49 3.77
CA ALA A 63 0.80 5.05 3.82
C ALA A 63 -0.69 4.69 3.92
N ARG A 64 -1.45 5.39 4.79
CA ARG A 64 -2.90 5.17 4.94
C ARG A 64 -3.67 5.60 3.69
N PHE A 65 -3.28 6.71 3.09
CA PHE A 65 -3.87 7.21 1.84
C PHE A 65 -3.74 6.20 0.70
N ILE A 66 -2.53 5.66 0.50
CA ILE A 66 -2.27 4.65 -0.53
C ILE A 66 -3.01 3.34 -0.20
N ALA A 67 -3.02 2.90 1.06
CA ALA A 67 -3.76 1.71 1.48
C ALA A 67 -5.25 1.82 1.14
N ASP A 68 -5.88 2.96 1.43
CA ASP A 68 -7.31 3.19 1.14
C ASP A 68 -7.59 3.25 -0.38
N LEU A 69 -6.69 3.84 -1.17
CA LEU A 69 -6.83 3.84 -2.63
C LEU A 69 -6.68 2.44 -3.25
N ILE A 70 -5.80 1.60 -2.70
CA ILE A 70 -5.63 0.21 -3.13
C ILE A 70 -6.85 -0.63 -2.70
N GLY A 71 -7.26 -0.51 -1.44
CA GLY A 71 -8.37 -1.27 -0.88
C GLY A 71 -9.73 -0.94 -1.50
N SER A 72 -9.93 0.32 -1.91
CA SER A 72 -11.11 0.75 -2.69
C SER A 72 -11.00 0.46 -4.20
N PHE A 73 -9.91 -0.19 -4.65
CA PHE A 73 -9.61 -0.47 -6.05
C PHE A 73 -9.48 0.78 -6.97
N SER A 74 -9.35 1.97 -6.38
CA SER A 74 -9.08 3.22 -7.10
C SER A 74 -7.69 3.20 -7.75
N LEU A 75 -6.74 2.54 -7.09
CA LEU A 75 -5.38 2.33 -7.56
C LEU A 75 -5.01 0.83 -7.50
N SER A 76 -4.24 0.35 -8.47
CA SER A 76 -3.72 -1.02 -8.44
C SER A 76 -2.54 -1.12 -7.48
N ILE A 77 -2.40 -2.24 -6.78
CA ILE A 77 -1.20 -2.54 -5.97
C ILE A 77 0.10 -2.54 -6.80
N SER A 78 0.00 -2.66 -8.12
CA SER A 78 1.13 -2.46 -9.03
C SER A 78 1.77 -1.06 -8.94
N VAL A 79 1.13 -0.07 -8.29
CA VAL A 79 1.77 1.21 -7.96
C VAL A 79 3.05 1.00 -7.13
N LEU A 80 3.12 -0.06 -6.33
CA LEU A 80 4.26 -0.34 -5.46
C LEU A 80 5.51 -0.80 -6.24
N LYS A 81 5.41 -1.05 -7.56
CA LYS A 81 6.56 -1.47 -8.41
C LYS A 81 7.71 -0.46 -8.49
N ALA A 82 7.50 0.76 -8.02
CA ALA A 82 8.54 1.79 -7.98
C ALA A 82 9.54 1.58 -6.84
N VAL A 83 9.31 0.61 -5.96
CA VAL A 83 10.21 0.24 -4.86
C VAL A 83 10.68 -1.20 -5.08
N ASP A 84 11.98 -1.41 -4.99
CA ASP A 84 12.56 -2.74 -4.97
C ASP A 84 12.53 -3.28 -3.53
N PHE A 85 11.58 -4.15 -3.25
CA PHE A 85 11.41 -4.79 -1.94
C PHE A 85 12.42 -5.93 -1.69
N THR A 86 13.33 -6.20 -2.63
CA THR A 86 14.41 -7.18 -2.47
C THR A 86 15.75 -6.53 -2.18
N ASP A 87 15.88 -5.22 -2.41
CA ASP A 87 17.10 -4.45 -2.16
C ASP A 87 17.15 -3.90 -0.73
N CYS A 88 18.03 -4.48 0.09
CA CYS A 88 18.26 -4.03 1.47
C CYS A 88 18.79 -2.59 1.56
N ALA A 89 19.44 -2.06 0.51
CA ALA A 89 19.89 -0.66 0.50
C ALA A 89 18.72 0.32 0.32
N VAL A 90 17.64 -0.12 -0.34
CA VAL A 90 16.40 0.66 -0.50
C VAL A 90 15.52 0.58 0.76
N LEU A 91 15.50 -0.56 1.44
CA LEU A 91 14.67 -0.82 2.61
C LEU A 91 15.25 -0.25 3.92
N THR A 92 15.39 1.07 3.98
CA THR A 92 15.73 1.79 5.21
C THR A 92 14.63 1.69 6.27
N SER A 93 14.92 2.04 7.52
CA SER A 93 13.96 1.98 8.63
C SER A 93 12.65 2.74 8.37
N LYS A 94 12.72 3.93 7.76
CA LYS A 94 11.51 4.71 7.42
C LYS A 94 10.75 4.13 6.24
N VAL A 95 11.44 3.64 5.22
CA VAL A 95 10.80 2.95 4.08
C VAL A 95 10.06 1.70 4.56
N VAL A 96 10.70 0.89 5.40
CA VAL A 96 10.08 -0.28 6.05
C VAL A 96 8.86 0.15 6.87
N MET A 97 8.98 1.18 7.70
CA MET A 97 7.86 1.69 8.50
C MET A 97 6.68 2.14 7.62
N HIS A 98 6.94 2.84 6.51
CA HIS A 98 5.91 3.30 5.60
C HIS A 98 5.09 2.15 5.02
N PHE A 99 5.76 1.17 4.41
CA PHE A 99 5.07 0.04 3.80
C PHE A 99 4.46 -0.90 4.83
N ARG A 100 5.03 -1.00 6.03
CA ARG A 100 4.42 -1.72 7.14
C ARG A 100 3.08 -1.09 7.54
N ILE A 101 3.04 0.23 7.75
CA ILE A 101 1.77 0.95 8.04
C ILE A 101 0.77 0.76 6.89
N LEU A 102 1.22 0.76 5.65
CA LEU A 102 0.36 0.54 4.48
C LEU A 102 -0.30 -0.84 4.54
N PHE A 103 0.49 -1.91 4.70
CA PHE A 103 -0.03 -3.28 4.74
C PHE A 103 -0.87 -3.55 5.99
N GLU A 104 -0.45 -3.07 7.16
CA GLU A 104 -1.23 -3.22 8.39
C GLU A 104 -2.62 -2.58 8.23
N ASN A 105 -2.72 -1.32 7.75
CA ASN A 105 -4.02 -0.69 7.49
C ASN A 105 -4.83 -1.46 6.43
N LEU A 106 -4.19 -1.93 5.36
CA LEU A 106 -4.88 -2.68 4.32
C LEU A 106 -5.51 -3.96 4.90
N PHE A 107 -4.77 -4.69 5.73
CA PHE A 107 -5.19 -5.95 6.33
C PHE A 107 -6.20 -5.79 7.47
N THR A 108 -6.16 -4.69 8.20
CA THR A 108 -7.14 -4.41 9.26
C THR A 108 -8.47 -3.90 8.70
N GLU A 109 -8.45 -3.10 7.62
CA GLU A 109 -9.64 -2.42 7.11
C GLU A 109 -10.45 -3.25 6.10
N TYR A 110 -9.82 -4.16 5.36
CA TYR A 110 -10.45 -4.82 4.20
C TYR A 110 -10.63 -6.33 4.39
N SER A 111 -11.75 -6.86 3.88
CA SER A 111 -12.14 -8.28 3.98
C SER A 111 -11.20 -9.23 3.21
N ASP A 112 -11.26 -10.53 3.50
CA ASP A 112 -10.39 -11.54 2.84
C ASP A 112 -10.59 -11.55 1.33
N GLY A 113 -11.83 -11.42 0.86
CA GLY A 113 -12.15 -11.35 -0.57
C GLY A 113 -11.54 -10.11 -1.24
N VAL A 114 -11.54 -8.96 -0.56
CA VAL A 114 -10.90 -7.75 -1.07
C VAL A 114 -9.38 -7.95 -1.15
N ILE A 115 -8.75 -8.45 -0.08
CA ILE A 115 -7.31 -8.75 -0.09
C ILE A 115 -6.95 -9.74 -1.20
N TRP A 116 -7.68 -10.84 -1.33
CA TRP A 116 -7.49 -11.80 -2.41
C TRP A 116 -7.49 -11.10 -3.77
N ASN A 117 -8.52 -10.30 -4.05
CA ASN A 117 -8.68 -9.62 -5.32
C ASN A 117 -7.60 -8.57 -5.59
N ILE A 118 -7.08 -7.88 -4.57
CA ILE A 118 -5.95 -6.95 -4.72
C ILE A 118 -4.71 -7.67 -5.23
N PHE A 119 -4.33 -8.78 -4.59
CA PHE A 119 -3.07 -9.46 -4.87
C PHE A 119 -3.15 -10.38 -6.10
N THR A 120 -4.29 -11.03 -6.35
CA THR A 120 -4.47 -11.84 -7.57
C THR A 120 -4.45 -11.00 -8.85
N ARG A 121 -4.84 -9.71 -8.78
CA ARG A 121 -4.76 -8.81 -9.95
C ARG A 121 -3.35 -8.65 -10.52
N ILE A 122 -2.29 -8.91 -9.75
CA ILE A 122 -0.92 -8.85 -10.26
C ILE A 122 -0.31 -10.24 -10.52
N ALA A 123 -0.99 -11.33 -10.13
CA ALA A 123 -0.48 -12.70 -10.21
C ALA A 123 -0.20 -13.17 -11.65
N ASN A 124 -0.97 -12.68 -12.62
CA ASN A 124 -0.90 -13.16 -14.01
C ASN A 124 0.01 -12.33 -14.92
N TYR A 125 0.69 -11.32 -14.38
CA TYR A 125 1.52 -10.38 -15.16
C TYR A 125 2.99 -10.72 -14.94
N PRO A 126 3.68 -11.37 -15.91
CA PRO A 126 5.08 -11.75 -15.77
C PRO A 126 6.00 -10.56 -15.47
N GLU A 127 5.71 -9.40 -16.04
CA GLU A 127 6.45 -8.16 -15.81
C GLU A 127 6.37 -7.64 -14.37
N LEU A 128 5.46 -8.19 -13.55
CA LEU A 128 5.32 -7.87 -12.12
C LEU A 128 5.88 -8.96 -11.21
N GLU A 129 6.58 -9.97 -11.72
CA GLU A 129 7.16 -11.05 -10.91
C GLU A 129 8.06 -10.54 -9.78
N ASN A 130 8.97 -9.61 -10.08
CA ASN A 130 9.84 -9.01 -9.07
C ASN A 130 9.04 -8.30 -7.97
N LEU A 131 7.98 -7.60 -8.34
CA LEU A 131 7.08 -6.98 -7.36
C LEU A 131 6.41 -8.06 -6.50
N ARG A 132 5.86 -9.12 -7.10
CA ARG A 132 5.18 -10.20 -6.36
C ARG A 132 6.11 -10.86 -5.34
N ASN A 133 7.32 -11.22 -5.76
CA ASN A 133 8.33 -11.85 -4.91
C ASN A 133 8.76 -10.90 -3.79
N GLY A 134 9.01 -9.62 -4.13
CA GLY A 134 9.36 -8.58 -3.17
C GLY A 134 8.26 -8.33 -2.14
N LEU A 135 6.99 -8.30 -2.55
CA LEU A 135 5.86 -8.14 -1.63
C LEU A 135 5.72 -9.34 -0.68
N ASP A 136 5.83 -10.58 -1.19
CA ASP A 136 5.78 -11.77 -0.33
C ASP A 136 6.92 -11.76 0.71
N LEU A 137 8.14 -11.43 0.27
CA LEU A 137 9.31 -11.32 1.15
C LEU A 137 9.11 -10.23 2.22
N PHE A 138 8.69 -9.04 1.80
CA PHE A 138 8.49 -7.91 2.70
C PHE A 138 7.43 -8.22 3.76
N MET A 139 6.29 -8.79 3.37
CA MET A 139 5.23 -9.17 4.31
C MET A 139 5.73 -10.21 5.32
N GLN A 140 6.50 -11.20 4.89
CA GLN A 140 7.08 -12.21 5.78
C GLN A 140 8.10 -11.62 6.76
N GLN A 141 8.92 -10.68 6.31
CA GLN A 141 10.02 -10.14 7.12
C GLN A 141 9.63 -8.99 8.03
N HIS A 142 8.72 -8.12 7.59
CA HIS A 142 8.46 -6.83 8.25
C HIS A 142 7.04 -6.67 8.76
N VAL A 143 6.06 -7.40 8.21
CA VAL A 143 4.67 -7.36 8.68
C VAL A 143 4.40 -8.50 9.66
N ASN A 144 4.71 -9.74 9.27
CA ASN A 144 4.51 -10.91 10.13
C ASN A 144 5.39 -10.90 11.38
N LYS A 145 6.69 -10.57 11.24
CA LYS A 145 7.58 -10.53 12.40
C LYS A 145 7.12 -9.48 13.41
N ASN A 146 6.71 -8.30 12.94
CA ASN A 146 6.12 -7.27 13.80
C ASN A 146 4.88 -7.82 14.53
N ALA A 147 3.96 -8.45 13.77
CA ALA A 147 2.76 -9.13 14.30
C ALA A 147 3.07 -10.12 15.43
N LEU A 148 4.22 -10.80 15.36
CA LEU A 148 4.64 -11.78 16.36
C LEU A 148 5.40 -11.16 17.54
N THR A 149 6.15 -10.09 17.35
CA THR A 149 6.97 -9.46 18.41
C THR A 149 6.19 -8.50 19.31
N GLY A 150 4.95 -8.15 18.94
CA GLY A 150 4.11 -7.25 19.74
C GLY A 150 4.43 -5.76 19.56
N GLU A 151 5.32 -5.40 18.64
CA GLU A 151 5.71 -4.02 18.33
C GLU A 151 4.71 -3.28 17.41
N GLN A 152 3.50 -3.82 17.23
CA GLN A 152 2.42 -3.15 16.47
C GLN A 152 1.88 -1.93 17.21
N LEU A 153 1.39 -0.97 16.43
CA LEU A 153 0.65 0.20 16.91
C LEU A 153 -0.81 -0.09 17.32
N GLY A 154 -1.20 -1.33 17.64
CA GLY A 154 -2.61 -1.70 17.86
C GLY A 154 -2.85 -2.89 18.81
N PRO A 155 -4.13 -3.22 19.08
CA PRO A 155 -4.51 -4.30 20.01
C PRO A 155 -3.97 -5.68 19.59
N PRO A 156 -3.76 -6.62 20.53
CA PRO A 156 -3.25 -7.97 20.24
C PRO A 156 -4.10 -8.76 19.23
N GLU A 157 -5.42 -8.54 19.23
CA GLU A 157 -6.36 -9.15 18.27
C GLU A 157 -6.06 -8.75 16.83
N SER A 158 -5.45 -7.58 16.62
CA SER A 158 -5.04 -7.12 15.28
C SER A 158 -3.88 -7.96 14.73
N ALA A 159 -3.02 -8.50 15.59
CA ALA A 159 -1.88 -9.30 15.15
C ALA A 159 -2.30 -10.64 14.54
N SER A 160 -3.27 -11.34 15.15
CA SER A 160 -3.80 -12.60 14.61
C SER A 160 -4.51 -12.37 13.27
N LEU A 161 -5.27 -11.28 13.16
CA LEU A 161 -5.90 -10.84 11.92
C LEU A 161 -4.85 -10.56 10.84
N ILE A 162 -3.83 -9.75 11.11
CA ILE A 162 -2.74 -9.44 10.16
C ILE A 162 -2.07 -10.72 9.65
N LEU A 163 -1.72 -11.65 10.55
CA LEU A 163 -1.10 -12.93 10.16
C LEU A 163 -2.02 -13.76 9.25
N SER A 164 -3.33 -13.76 9.52
CA SER A 164 -4.30 -14.44 8.65
C SER A 164 -4.38 -13.79 7.27
N LYS A 165 -4.36 -12.46 7.19
CA LYS A 165 -4.41 -11.69 5.93
C LYS A 165 -3.15 -11.86 5.10
N CYS A 166 -1.97 -11.92 5.73
CA CYS A 166 -0.72 -12.23 5.05
C CYS A 166 -0.77 -13.62 4.38
N LYS A 167 -1.41 -14.61 5.02
CA LYS A 167 -1.60 -15.94 4.39
C LYS A 167 -2.53 -15.87 3.18
N VAL A 168 -3.59 -15.06 3.24
CA VAL A 168 -4.50 -14.82 2.10
C VAL A 168 -3.75 -14.14 0.96
N ALA A 169 -3.02 -13.05 1.24
CA ALA A 169 -2.22 -12.32 0.25
C ALA A 169 -1.17 -13.22 -0.42
N LYS A 170 -0.44 -14.03 0.35
CA LYS A 170 0.54 -14.99 -0.18
C LYS A 170 -0.08 -16.00 -1.14
N LYS A 171 -1.23 -16.59 -0.77
CA LYS A 171 -1.95 -17.51 -1.67
C LYS A 171 -2.43 -16.79 -2.93
N ALA A 172 -2.94 -15.57 -2.79
CA ALA A 172 -3.44 -14.77 -3.90
C ALA A 172 -2.34 -14.36 -4.90
N LEU A 173 -1.12 -14.09 -4.44
CA LEU A 173 0.05 -13.79 -5.28
C LEU A 173 0.48 -14.98 -6.16
N ALA A 174 0.25 -16.21 -5.68
CA ALA A 174 0.54 -17.44 -6.39
C ALA A 174 -0.63 -17.93 -7.27
N ASN A 175 -1.80 -17.28 -7.18
CA ASN A 175 -2.99 -17.68 -7.91
C ASN A 175 -2.95 -17.21 -9.37
N VAL A 176 -2.41 -18.06 -10.26
CA VAL A 176 -2.35 -17.78 -11.70
C VAL A 176 -3.72 -17.96 -12.39
N SER A 177 -4.68 -18.57 -11.69
CA SER A 177 -6.00 -18.96 -12.24
C SER A 177 -7.02 -17.81 -12.33
N GLY A 178 -6.67 -16.60 -11.89
CA GLY A 178 -7.51 -15.39 -12.03
C GLY A 178 -8.33 -15.03 -10.78
N VAL A 179 -9.00 -13.87 -10.85
CA VAL A 179 -9.71 -13.19 -9.74
C VAL A 179 -11.02 -13.92 -9.39
N LEU A 180 -11.30 -14.11 -8.08
CA LEU A 180 -12.60 -14.60 -7.62
C LEU A 180 -13.59 -13.42 -7.63
N LEU A 181 -14.63 -13.51 -8.48
CA LEU A 181 -15.70 -12.52 -8.59
C LEU A 181 -16.59 -12.50 -7.33
#